data_AF-A0A974XY27-F1
#
_entry.id   AF-A0A974XY27-F1
#
_cell.length_a   1.000
_cell.length_b   1.000
_cell.length_c   1.000
_cell.angle_alpha   90.00
_cell.angle_beta   90.00
_cell.angle_gamma   90.00
#
_symmetry.space_group_name_H-M   'P 1'
#
loop_
_entity.id
_entity.type
_entity.pdbx_description
1 polymer ?
#
loop_
_entity_poly.entity_id
_entity_poly.type
_entity_poly.pdbx_seq_one_letter_code
_entity_poly.pdbx_strand_id
1 'polypeptide(L)'
;MNHPHVFFALLLGICAACSPAHAGAGPAPRPPEQVNLADLVRDTQMLDAQGQELELVWWIPREYMVAAMAQSADRPGERTERELESLFDEFTLVAVLRGEVSALGAGRFEPEEALRAKVRIQDTEGKVYNPIPADEVDSRMTVLIGILRPVFKQLIGAMGENMQLFVFPGRKGQDQRLADPLGTGRFAVRVGDKEHAFRLPLGSLLMPKQDPATGETFPGSYSFNPYTGGVLSPGAP
;
A
#
# COMPACT_ATOMS: atom_id res chain seq x y z
N MET A 1 -20.98 83.95 7.48
CA MET A 1 -20.13 83.42 6.38
C MET A 1 -19.30 82.27 6.95
N ASN A 2 -19.35 81.11 6.29
CA ASN A 2 -18.48 79.93 6.36
C ASN A 2 -18.31 79.12 7.68
N HIS A 3 -19.10 78.04 7.85
CA HIS A 3 -18.78 76.60 7.65
C HIS A 3 -17.35 76.04 7.90
N PRO A 4 -17.17 74.71 8.15
CA PRO A 4 -17.02 74.09 9.49
C PRO A 4 -15.76 73.18 9.61
N HIS A 5 -15.47 72.62 10.79
CA HIS A 5 -14.63 71.41 10.89
C HIS A 5 -15.15 70.39 11.92
N VAL A 6 -15.40 69.20 11.38
CA VAL A 6 -15.74 67.92 12.01
C VAL A 6 -14.47 67.31 12.62
N PHE A 7 -14.54 66.82 13.86
CA PHE A 7 -13.51 65.95 14.43
C PHE A 7 -14.04 64.51 14.49
N PHE A 8 -13.32 63.63 13.77
CA PHE A 8 -13.52 62.19 13.67
C PHE A 8 -12.24 61.55 14.22
N ALA A 9 -12.32 60.70 15.25
CA ALA A 9 -11.19 59.90 15.73
C ALA A 9 -11.74 58.56 16.27
N LEU A 10 -11.72 57.51 15.44
CA LEU A 10 -10.69 56.47 15.30
C LEU A 10 -10.72 55.41 16.43
N LEU A 11 -11.56 54.38 16.22
CA LEU A 11 -11.48 53.07 16.89
C LEU A 11 -10.52 52.20 16.07
N LEU A 12 -9.34 51.91 16.63
CA LEU A 12 -8.39 50.93 16.09
C LEU A 12 -8.79 49.53 16.58
N GLY A 13 -9.45 48.77 15.72
CA GLY A 13 -9.71 47.35 15.91
C GLY A 13 -8.46 46.52 15.58
N ILE A 14 -7.97 45.77 16.57
CA ILE A 14 -6.94 44.75 16.37
C ILE A 14 -7.62 43.52 15.77
N CYS A 15 -7.52 43.35 14.46
CA CYS A 15 -7.81 42.08 13.80
C CYS A 15 -6.64 41.12 14.05
N ALA A 16 -6.81 40.17 14.97
CA ALA A 16 -5.98 38.98 15.03
C ALA A 16 -6.26 38.15 13.76
N ALA A 17 -5.39 38.28 12.76
CA ALA A 17 -5.38 37.40 11.60
C ALA A 17 -4.86 36.03 12.06
N CYS A 18 -5.78 35.12 12.43
CA CYS A 18 -5.49 33.70 12.42
C CYS A 18 -5.24 33.31 10.96
N SER A 19 -3.97 33.19 10.58
CA SER A 19 -3.60 32.51 9.33
C SER A 19 -4.19 31.10 9.37
N PRO A 20 -4.87 30.64 8.31
CA PRO A 20 -5.27 29.24 8.24
C PRO A 20 -3.99 28.40 8.29
N ALA A 21 -3.90 27.52 9.28
CA ALA A 21 -2.93 26.46 9.28
C ALA A 21 -3.03 25.77 7.92
N HIS A 22 -1.94 25.80 7.14
CA HIS A 22 -1.84 25.02 5.93
C HIS A 22 -1.94 23.56 6.36
N ALA A 23 -3.14 22.98 6.26
CA ALA A 23 -3.32 21.55 6.18
C ALA A 23 -2.55 21.13 4.92
N GLY A 24 -1.27 20.77 5.11
CA GLY A 24 -0.40 20.36 4.03
C GLY A 24 -1.10 19.26 3.25
N ALA A 25 -1.33 19.51 1.95
CA ALA A 25 -1.80 18.48 1.04
C ALA A 25 -0.92 17.24 1.24
N GLY A 26 -1.56 16.08 1.39
CA GLY A 26 -0.84 14.81 1.52
C GLY A 26 0.17 14.63 0.38
N PRO A 27 1.17 13.76 0.55
CA PRO A 27 2.19 13.54 -0.48
C PRO A 27 1.52 13.16 -1.80
N ALA A 28 1.97 13.75 -2.91
CA ALA A 28 1.41 13.47 -4.22
C ALA A 28 1.73 12.02 -4.64
N PRO A 29 0.75 11.22 -5.06
CA PRO A 29 1.00 9.89 -5.62
C PRO A 29 1.83 9.97 -6.90
N ARG A 30 2.67 8.96 -7.14
CA ARG A 30 3.39 8.79 -8.40
C ARG A 30 2.44 8.33 -9.50
N PRO A 31 2.62 8.79 -10.76
CA PRO A 31 2.02 8.12 -11.91
C PRO A 31 2.46 6.65 -11.97
N PRO A 32 1.61 5.71 -12.41
CA PRO A 32 1.93 4.28 -12.48
C PRO A 32 3.22 3.96 -13.26
N GLU A 33 3.51 4.73 -14.31
CA GLU A 33 4.69 4.58 -15.17
C GLU A 33 5.99 4.93 -14.43
N GLN A 34 5.91 5.69 -13.33
CA GLN A 34 7.04 6.17 -12.53
C GLN A 34 7.21 5.40 -11.21
N VAL A 35 6.34 4.44 -10.93
CA VAL A 35 6.45 3.59 -9.73
C VAL A 35 7.59 2.61 -9.92
N ASN A 36 8.57 2.61 -9.00
CA ASN A 36 9.60 1.58 -8.98
C ASN A 36 9.01 0.28 -8.40
N LEU A 37 8.76 -0.71 -9.27
CA LEU A 37 8.17 -1.99 -8.88
C LEU A 37 9.00 -2.75 -7.83
N ALA A 38 10.33 -2.64 -7.86
CA ALA A 38 11.18 -3.31 -6.87
C ALA A 38 11.03 -2.69 -5.47
N ASP A 39 10.91 -1.36 -5.39
CA ASP A 39 10.65 -0.68 -4.12
C ASP A 39 9.22 -0.98 -3.61
N LEU A 40 8.24 -1.06 -4.51
CA LEU A 40 6.88 -1.43 -4.13
C LEU A 40 6.78 -2.88 -3.64
N VAL A 41 7.49 -3.82 -4.26
CA VAL A 41 7.61 -5.19 -3.75
C VAL A 41 8.25 -5.19 -2.35
N ARG A 42 9.33 -4.41 -2.15
CA ARG A 42 9.97 -4.30 -0.83
C ARG A 42 9.02 -3.75 0.25
N ASP A 43 8.16 -2.79 -0.12
CA ASP A 43 7.18 -2.19 0.78
C ASP A 43 6.00 -3.13 1.11
N THR A 44 5.74 -4.14 0.27
CA THR A 44 4.53 -4.98 0.34
C THR A 44 4.80 -6.46 0.60
N GLN A 45 6.07 -6.86 0.60
CA GLN A 45 6.53 -8.21 0.85
C GLN A 45 7.35 -8.27 2.14
N MET A 46 7.03 -9.23 3.01
CA MET A 46 7.76 -9.53 4.24
C MET A 46 8.25 -10.97 4.20
N LEU A 47 9.52 -11.15 4.56
CA LEU A 47 10.18 -12.44 4.64
C LEU A 47 10.74 -12.61 6.06
N ASP A 48 10.23 -13.59 6.79
CA ASP A 48 10.78 -14.05 8.07
C ASP A 48 11.44 -15.42 7.83
N ALA A 49 12.76 -15.46 7.95
CA ALA A 49 13.56 -16.67 7.78
C ALA A 49 14.40 -16.89 9.04
N GLN A 50 14.14 -17.97 9.77
CA GLN A 50 14.82 -18.31 11.02
C GLN A 50 15.30 -19.77 10.98
N GLY A 51 16.61 -19.95 10.79
CA GLY A 51 17.18 -21.28 10.60
C GLY A 51 16.63 -21.94 9.34
N GLN A 52 15.82 -22.98 9.51
CA GLN A 52 15.13 -23.66 8.40
C GLN A 52 13.70 -23.16 8.21
N GLU A 53 13.12 -22.44 9.17
CA GLU A 53 11.78 -21.89 9.04
C GLU A 53 11.77 -20.72 8.06
N LEU A 54 10.73 -20.70 7.24
CA LEU A 54 10.50 -19.68 6.24
C LEU A 54 9.03 -19.30 6.23
N GLU A 55 8.76 -18.01 6.35
CA GLU A 55 7.44 -17.41 6.12
C GLU A 55 7.60 -16.20 5.21
N LEU A 56 6.93 -16.24 4.05
CA LEU A 56 6.83 -15.13 3.11
C LEU A 56 5.38 -14.69 3.07
N VAL A 57 5.14 -13.40 3.29
CA VAL A 57 3.84 -12.77 3.11
C VAL A 57 3.98 -11.65 2.09
N TRP A 58 3.15 -11.66 1.06
CA TRP A 58 3.08 -10.60 0.08
C TRP A 58 1.65 -10.11 -0.07
N TRP A 59 1.40 -8.88 0.38
CA TRP A 59 0.18 -8.16 0.04
C TRP A 59 0.34 -7.60 -1.38
N ILE A 60 -0.57 -7.95 -2.28
CA ILE A 60 -0.51 -7.49 -3.68
C ILE A 60 -1.54 -6.38 -3.86
N PRO A 61 -1.19 -5.09 -3.66
CA PRO A 61 -2.13 -3.99 -3.83
C PRO A 61 -2.48 -3.77 -5.31
N ARG A 62 -3.63 -3.17 -5.57
CA ARG A 62 -4.05 -2.73 -6.93
C ARG A 62 -2.94 -1.96 -7.64
N GLU A 63 -2.26 -1.09 -6.92
CA GLU A 63 -1.21 -0.20 -7.41
C GLU A 63 -0.02 -0.97 -7.99
N TYR A 64 0.30 -2.15 -7.44
CA TYR A 64 1.32 -3.01 -8.03
C TYR A 64 0.90 -3.50 -9.42
N MET A 65 -0.36 -3.94 -9.56
CA MET A 65 -0.88 -4.43 -10.83
C MET A 65 -0.99 -3.32 -11.87
N VAL A 66 -1.47 -2.13 -11.46
CA VAL A 66 -1.58 -0.97 -12.35
C VAL A 66 -0.19 -0.53 -12.82
N ALA A 67 0.79 -0.43 -11.92
CA ALA A 67 2.16 -0.10 -12.29
C ALA A 67 2.80 -1.16 -13.20
N ALA A 68 2.60 -2.45 -12.89
CA ALA A 68 3.14 -3.55 -13.68
C ALA A 68 2.57 -3.58 -15.11
N MET A 69 1.27 -3.33 -15.28
CA MET A 69 0.63 -3.22 -16.61
C MET A 69 1.08 -1.96 -17.36
N ALA A 70 1.18 -0.81 -16.66
CA ALA A 70 1.61 0.43 -17.29
C ALA A 70 3.04 0.37 -17.83
N GLN A 71 3.88 -0.49 -17.24
CA GLN A 71 5.28 -0.68 -17.61
C GLN A 71 5.53 -1.91 -18.50
N SER A 72 4.49 -2.70 -18.83
CA SER A 72 4.66 -3.88 -19.68
C SER A 72 4.77 -3.50 -21.17
N ALA A 73 5.64 -4.19 -21.91
CA ALA A 73 5.73 -4.05 -23.36
C ALA A 73 4.45 -4.54 -24.06
N ASP A 74 3.85 -5.61 -23.51
CA ASP A 74 2.58 -6.18 -23.95
C ASP A 74 1.45 -5.67 -23.07
N ARG A 75 1.17 -4.38 -23.15
CA ARG A 75 0.14 -3.72 -22.36
C ARG A 75 -1.26 -4.24 -22.76
N PRO A 76 -2.11 -4.68 -21.81
CA PRO A 76 -3.47 -5.08 -22.13
C PRO A 76 -4.27 -3.92 -22.76
N GLY A 77 -5.30 -4.24 -23.54
CA GLY A 77 -6.22 -3.20 -24.03
C GLY A 77 -6.98 -2.55 -22.87
N GLU A 78 -7.36 -1.28 -23.00
CA GLU A 78 -7.99 -0.47 -21.93
C GLU A 78 -9.15 -1.17 -21.20
N ARG A 79 -9.96 -1.94 -21.93
CA ARG A 79 -11.06 -2.70 -21.34
C ARG A 79 -10.56 -3.73 -20.33
N THR A 80 -9.56 -4.51 -20.72
CA THR A 80 -8.94 -5.54 -19.86
C THR A 80 -8.26 -4.90 -18.66
N GLU A 81 -7.62 -3.75 -18.84
CA GLU A 81 -7.02 -3.01 -17.71
C GLU A 81 -8.07 -2.60 -16.69
N ARG A 82 -9.19 -2.02 -17.14
CA ARG A 82 -10.29 -1.62 -16.25
C ARG A 82 -10.92 -2.82 -15.53
N GLU A 83 -11.06 -3.95 -16.22
CA GLU A 83 -11.57 -5.20 -15.62
C GLU A 83 -10.61 -5.74 -14.55
N LEU A 84 -9.29 -5.73 -14.79
CA LEU A 84 -8.30 -6.12 -13.79
C LEU A 84 -8.27 -5.14 -12.62
N GLU A 85 -8.29 -3.84 -12.90
CA GLU A 85 -8.33 -2.82 -11.85
C GLU A 85 -9.55 -2.94 -10.96
N SER A 86 -10.73 -3.22 -11.52
CA SER A 86 -11.94 -3.41 -10.72
C SER A 86 -11.85 -4.65 -9.84
N LEU A 87 -11.23 -5.73 -10.31
CA LEU A 87 -11.02 -6.93 -9.49
C LEU A 87 -10.15 -6.64 -8.26
N PHE A 88 -9.08 -5.86 -8.42
CA PHE A 88 -8.21 -5.47 -7.29
C PHE A 88 -8.79 -4.34 -6.43
N ASP A 89 -9.91 -3.73 -6.84
CA ASP A 89 -10.70 -2.82 -6.02
C ASP A 89 -11.79 -3.58 -5.24
N GLU A 90 -12.41 -4.58 -5.86
CA GLU A 90 -13.38 -5.49 -5.26
C GLU A 90 -12.74 -6.43 -4.23
N PHE A 91 -11.46 -6.80 -4.43
CA PHE A 91 -10.75 -7.79 -3.63
C PHE A 91 -9.35 -7.34 -3.21
N THR A 92 -8.93 -7.73 -2.00
CA THR A 92 -7.54 -7.67 -1.56
C THR A 92 -6.92 -9.05 -1.71
N LEU A 93 -5.76 -9.12 -2.39
CA LEU A 93 -5.04 -10.37 -2.61
C LEU A 93 -3.79 -10.43 -1.73
N VAL A 94 -3.63 -11.56 -1.03
CA VAL A 94 -2.45 -11.84 -0.20
C VAL A 94 -1.89 -13.20 -0.58
N ALA A 95 -0.61 -13.24 -0.90
CA ALA A 95 0.13 -14.48 -1.12
C ALA A 95 0.92 -14.84 0.14
N VAL A 96 0.81 -16.09 0.60
CA VAL A 96 1.51 -16.60 1.79
C VAL A 96 2.19 -17.91 1.45
N LEU A 97 3.46 -18.00 1.83
CA LEU A 97 4.21 -19.25 1.84
C LEU A 97 4.73 -19.44 3.26
N ARG A 98 4.49 -20.61 3.86
CA ARG A 98 5.03 -20.97 5.16
C ARG A 98 5.54 -22.38 5.11
N GLY A 99 6.70 -22.64 5.70
CA GLY A 99 7.27 -23.97 5.74
C GLY A 99 8.69 -24.00 6.25
N GLU A 100 9.34 -25.11 5.96
CA GLU A 100 10.73 -25.34 6.28
C GLU A 100 11.51 -25.58 4.99
N VAL A 101 12.71 -25.01 4.88
CA VAL A 101 13.65 -25.29 3.81
C VAL A 101 14.92 -25.88 4.42
N SER A 102 15.20 -27.13 4.09
CA SER A 102 16.41 -27.82 4.54
C SER A 102 17.68 -27.21 3.92
N ALA A 103 18.85 -27.49 4.51
CA ALA A 103 20.14 -27.05 3.98
C ALA A 103 20.44 -27.52 2.54
N LEU A 104 19.76 -28.58 2.08
CA LEU A 104 19.87 -29.10 0.71
C LEU A 104 18.84 -28.49 -0.25
N GLY A 105 18.05 -27.51 0.21
CA GLY A 105 17.02 -26.84 -0.61
C GLY A 105 15.70 -27.61 -0.74
N ALA A 106 15.55 -28.77 -0.10
CA ALA A 106 14.27 -29.47 -0.06
C ALA A 106 13.32 -28.73 0.90
N GLY A 107 12.15 -28.33 0.41
CA GLY A 107 11.14 -27.60 1.17
C GLY A 107 9.96 -28.47 1.59
N ARG A 108 9.43 -28.23 2.79
CA ARG A 108 8.13 -28.73 3.27
C ARG A 108 7.26 -27.52 3.58
N PHE A 109 6.21 -27.32 2.80
CA PHE A 109 5.33 -26.16 2.92
C PHE A 109 3.97 -26.55 3.48
N GLU A 110 3.35 -25.65 4.23
CA GLU A 110 1.99 -25.85 4.73
C GLU A 110 0.99 -25.82 3.56
N PRO A 111 0.01 -26.75 3.54
CA PRO A 111 -1.01 -26.76 2.51
C PRO A 111 -1.98 -25.58 2.70
N GLU A 112 -2.69 -25.25 1.62
CA GLU A 112 -3.65 -24.15 1.56
C GLU A 112 -4.71 -24.19 2.68
N GLU A 113 -5.31 -25.36 2.94
CA GLU A 113 -6.33 -25.55 3.97
C GLU A 113 -5.80 -25.22 5.38
N ALA A 114 -4.57 -25.64 5.69
CA ALA A 114 -3.93 -25.37 6.98
C ALA A 114 -3.61 -23.87 7.15
N LEU A 115 -3.19 -23.21 6.07
CA LEU A 115 -2.92 -21.77 6.07
C LEU A 115 -4.22 -20.95 6.11
N ARG A 116 -5.29 -21.34 5.42
CA ARG A 116 -6.58 -20.65 5.41
C ARG A 116 -7.14 -20.45 6.83
N ALA A 117 -6.99 -21.47 7.67
CA ALA A 117 -7.41 -21.40 9.07
C ALA A 117 -6.63 -20.34 9.89
N LYS A 118 -5.40 -20.00 9.47
CA LYS A 118 -4.44 -19.15 10.18
C LYS A 118 -4.30 -17.74 9.60
N VAL A 119 -4.53 -17.56 8.30
CA VAL A 119 -4.30 -16.28 7.62
C VAL A 119 -5.48 -15.35 7.86
N ARG A 120 -5.20 -14.14 8.34
CA ARG A 120 -6.18 -13.06 8.53
C ARG A 120 -5.57 -11.75 8.04
N ILE A 121 -6.43 -10.78 7.74
CA ILE A 121 -5.97 -9.39 7.59
C ILE A 121 -6.61 -8.51 8.67
N GLN A 122 -5.88 -7.50 9.09
CA GLN A 122 -6.33 -6.48 10.00
C GLN A 122 -6.23 -5.13 9.29
N ASP A 123 -7.34 -4.41 9.30
CA ASP A 123 -7.39 -3.09 8.68
C ASP A 123 -6.86 -1.97 9.59
N THR A 124 -6.88 -0.73 9.08
CA THR A 124 -6.44 0.49 9.77
C THR A 124 -7.24 0.84 11.03
N GLU A 125 -8.45 0.28 11.20
CA GLU A 125 -9.31 0.46 12.37
C GLU A 125 -9.16 -0.70 13.37
N GLY A 126 -8.31 -1.68 13.05
CA GLY A 126 -8.05 -2.84 13.88
C GLY A 126 -9.04 -3.99 13.68
N LYS A 127 -10.01 -3.88 12.75
CA LYS A 127 -10.97 -4.95 12.46
C LYS A 127 -10.31 -6.07 11.67
N VAL A 128 -10.62 -7.31 12.05
CA VAL A 128 -10.02 -8.52 11.49
C VAL A 128 -10.96 -9.18 10.49
N TYR A 129 -10.41 -9.66 9.39
CA TYR A 129 -11.14 -10.30 8.29
C TYR A 129 -10.55 -11.68 7.99
N ASN A 130 -11.45 -12.64 7.74
CA ASN A 130 -11.10 -13.97 7.24
C ASN A 130 -11.01 -13.93 5.70
N PRO A 131 -10.21 -14.82 5.09
CA PRO A 131 -10.25 -14.99 3.64
C PRO A 131 -11.64 -15.48 3.21
N ILE A 132 -12.09 -15.02 2.04
CA ILE A 132 -13.31 -15.49 1.39
C ILE A 132 -13.15 -17.00 1.14
N PRO A 133 -14.15 -17.85 1.49
CA PRO A 133 -14.12 -19.28 1.20
C PRO A 133 -13.78 -19.57 -0.27
N ALA A 134 -12.99 -20.61 -0.53
CA ALA A 134 -12.45 -20.86 -1.88
C ALA A 134 -13.54 -21.06 -2.94
N ASP A 135 -14.67 -21.65 -2.55
CA ASP A 135 -15.87 -21.89 -3.36
C ASP A 135 -16.78 -20.65 -3.50
N GLU A 136 -16.53 -19.60 -2.71
CA GLU A 136 -17.24 -18.31 -2.78
C GLU A 136 -16.41 -17.21 -3.47
N VAL A 137 -15.16 -17.51 -3.87
CA VAL A 137 -14.32 -16.54 -4.62
C VAL A 137 -14.92 -16.30 -6.01
N ASP A 138 -14.99 -15.03 -6.42
CA ASP A 138 -15.44 -14.63 -7.76
C ASP A 138 -14.67 -15.40 -8.86
N SER A 139 -15.40 -15.88 -9.88
CA SER A 139 -14.83 -16.71 -10.93
C SER A 139 -13.73 -15.99 -11.72
N ARG A 140 -13.81 -14.67 -11.90
CA ARG A 140 -12.77 -13.86 -12.54
C ARG A 140 -11.50 -13.82 -11.71
N MET A 141 -11.64 -13.69 -10.38
CA MET A 141 -10.50 -13.75 -9.46
C MET A 141 -9.88 -15.15 -9.45
N THR A 142 -10.69 -16.20 -9.51
CA THR A 142 -10.22 -17.59 -9.61
C THR A 142 -9.38 -17.81 -10.88
N VAL A 143 -9.84 -17.31 -12.02
CA VAL A 143 -9.08 -17.34 -13.29
C VAL A 143 -7.76 -16.59 -13.15
N LEU A 144 -7.78 -15.38 -12.58
CA LEU A 144 -6.57 -14.59 -12.35
C LEU A 144 -5.56 -15.33 -11.46
N ILE A 145 -6.00 -15.93 -10.36
CA ILE A 145 -5.15 -16.76 -9.49
C ILE A 145 -4.52 -17.92 -10.28
N GLY A 146 -5.31 -18.57 -11.15
CA GLY A 146 -4.82 -19.61 -12.05
C GLY A 146 -3.71 -19.14 -13.00
N ILE A 147 -3.76 -17.89 -13.44
CA ILE A 147 -2.73 -17.26 -14.28
C ILE A 147 -1.49 -16.89 -13.45
N LEU A 148 -1.68 -16.39 -12.22
CA LEU A 148 -0.57 -15.93 -11.36
C LEU A 148 0.29 -17.08 -10.81
N ARG A 149 -0.29 -18.26 -10.55
CA ARG A 149 0.44 -19.41 -9.99
C ARG A 149 1.65 -19.82 -10.86
N PRO A 150 1.51 -20.05 -12.18
CA PRO A 150 2.65 -20.30 -13.07
C PRO A 150 3.71 -19.20 -13.04
N VAL A 151 3.29 -17.93 -12.96
CA VAL A 151 4.22 -16.78 -12.89
C VAL A 151 5.07 -16.87 -11.64
N PHE A 152 4.49 -17.13 -10.47
CA PHE A 152 5.28 -17.32 -9.26
C PHE A 152 6.22 -18.51 -9.32
N LYS A 153 5.77 -19.64 -9.87
CA LYS A 153 6.64 -20.80 -10.10
C LYS A 153 7.82 -20.45 -11.01
N GLN A 154 7.61 -19.65 -12.04
CA GLN A 154 8.68 -19.20 -12.92
C GLN A 154 9.68 -18.26 -12.22
N LEU A 155 9.18 -17.37 -11.35
CA LEU A 155 10.01 -16.37 -10.67
C LEU A 155 10.84 -16.95 -9.52
N ILE A 156 10.25 -17.82 -8.70
CA ILE A 156 10.88 -18.32 -7.46
C ILE A 156 10.80 -19.85 -7.31
N GLY A 157 10.63 -20.56 -8.44
CA GLY A 157 10.73 -22.02 -8.50
C GLY A 157 9.70 -22.74 -7.64
N ALA A 158 10.16 -23.77 -6.93
CA ALA A 158 9.32 -24.60 -6.06
C ALA A 158 8.63 -23.80 -4.95
N MET A 159 9.21 -22.70 -4.49
CA MET A 159 8.60 -21.84 -3.47
C MET A 159 7.35 -21.15 -4.01
N GLY A 160 7.40 -20.69 -5.27
CA GLY A 160 6.27 -20.04 -5.93
C GLY A 160 5.13 -21.01 -6.25
N GLU A 161 5.46 -22.27 -6.54
CA GLU A 161 4.46 -23.33 -6.71
C GLU A 161 3.70 -23.63 -5.41
N ASN A 162 4.37 -23.51 -4.26
CA ASN A 162 3.79 -23.74 -2.94
C ASN A 162 3.19 -22.48 -2.28
N MET A 163 3.30 -21.33 -2.94
CA MET A 163 2.72 -20.08 -2.45
C MET A 163 1.20 -20.13 -2.58
N GLN A 164 0.51 -19.85 -1.49
CA GLN A 164 -0.95 -19.90 -1.41
C GLN A 164 -1.53 -18.50 -1.50
N LEU A 165 -2.56 -18.35 -2.34
CA LEU A 165 -3.23 -17.07 -2.56
C LEU A 165 -4.55 -17.04 -1.81
N PHE A 166 -4.71 -15.99 -1.00
CA PHE A 166 -5.89 -15.74 -0.19
C PHE A 166 -6.57 -14.45 -0.65
N VAL A 167 -7.88 -14.53 -0.87
CA VAL A 167 -8.71 -13.43 -1.32
C VAL A 167 -9.50 -12.90 -0.13
N PHE A 168 -9.53 -11.59 0.03
CA PHE A 168 -10.30 -10.88 1.04
C PHE A 168 -11.18 -9.83 0.37
N PRO A 169 -12.23 -9.33 1.03
CA PRO A 169 -12.94 -8.15 0.55
C PRO A 169 -11.98 -6.98 0.30
N GLY A 170 -12.16 -6.26 -0.81
CA GLY A 170 -11.38 -5.07 -1.15
C GLY A 170 -11.83 -3.81 -0.41
N ARG A 171 -13.06 -3.81 0.11
CA ARG A 171 -13.71 -2.63 0.71
C ARG A 171 -14.39 -2.92 2.06
N LYS A 172 -14.48 -1.89 2.90
CA LYS A 172 -15.27 -1.84 4.15
C LYS A 172 -16.56 -1.05 3.92
N GLY A 173 -17.50 -1.62 3.19
CA GLY A 173 -18.71 -0.91 2.75
C GLY A 173 -18.51 -0.23 1.40
N GLN A 174 -19.32 0.80 1.08
CA GLN A 174 -19.40 1.31 -0.29
C GLN A 174 -18.16 2.10 -0.75
N ASP A 175 -17.48 2.88 0.08
CA ASP A 175 -16.48 3.84 -0.42
C ASP A 175 -15.07 3.73 0.18
N GLN A 176 -14.84 2.83 1.12
CA GLN A 176 -13.54 2.74 1.80
C GLN A 176 -12.82 1.44 1.45
N ARG A 177 -11.61 1.55 0.91
CA ARG A 177 -10.74 0.38 0.71
C ARG A 177 -10.34 -0.22 2.05
N LEU A 178 -10.33 -1.54 2.12
CA LEU A 178 -9.94 -2.29 3.30
C LEU A 178 -8.44 -2.08 3.58
N ALA A 179 -7.63 -2.18 2.53
CA ALA A 179 -6.20 -1.93 2.55
C ALA A 179 -5.86 -0.87 1.49
N ASP A 180 -5.87 0.41 1.89
CA ASP A 180 -5.50 1.52 1.03
C ASP A 180 -3.99 1.83 1.18
N PRO A 181 -3.14 1.56 0.17
CA PRO A 181 -1.72 1.81 0.29
C PRO A 181 -1.35 3.29 0.29
N LEU A 182 -2.27 4.20 -0.06
CA LEU A 182 -2.09 5.65 0.07
C LEU A 182 -2.78 6.21 1.32
N GLY A 183 -3.50 5.36 2.06
CA GLY A 183 -4.15 5.71 3.31
C GLY A 183 -3.15 5.99 4.43
N THR A 184 -3.67 6.35 5.61
CA THR A 184 -2.84 6.54 6.81
C THR A 184 -3.05 5.41 7.80
N GLY A 185 -2.03 5.14 8.62
CA GLY A 185 -2.11 4.17 9.71
C GLY A 185 -1.36 2.88 9.39
N ARG A 186 -1.98 1.75 9.74
CA ARG A 186 -1.33 0.43 9.73
C ARG A 186 -2.29 -0.62 9.20
N PHE A 187 -1.88 -1.32 8.15
CA PHE A 187 -2.51 -2.54 7.65
C PHE A 187 -1.66 -3.74 8.09
N ALA A 188 -2.26 -4.89 8.39
CA ALA A 188 -1.48 -6.06 8.76
C ALA A 188 -2.06 -7.35 8.18
N VAL A 189 -1.18 -8.29 7.86
CA VAL A 189 -1.51 -9.69 7.58
C VAL A 189 -1.05 -10.51 8.77
N ARG A 190 -1.90 -11.37 9.31
CA ARG A 190 -1.55 -12.32 10.38
C ARG A 190 -1.50 -13.73 9.82
N VAL A 191 -0.51 -14.50 10.25
CA VAL A 191 -0.36 -15.92 9.91
C VAL A 191 -0.17 -16.70 11.21
N GLY A 192 -1.27 -17.19 11.77
CA GLY A 192 -1.29 -17.74 13.13
C GLY A 192 -1.02 -16.63 14.14
N ASP A 193 0.00 -16.79 14.98
CA ASP A 193 0.38 -15.80 16.00
C ASP A 193 1.34 -14.72 15.48
N LYS A 194 1.87 -14.87 14.26
CA LYS A 194 2.79 -13.90 13.65
C LYS A 194 2.03 -12.80 12.94
N GLU A 195 2.53 -11.58 13.03
CA GLU A 195 1.94 -10.39 12.44
C GLU A 195 2.92 -9.68 11.52
N HIS A 196 2.47 -9.39 10.31
CA HIS A 196 3.21 -8.72 9.23
C HIS A 196 2.55 -7.36 8.98
N ALA A 197 3.11 -6.31 9.58
CA ALA A 197 2.49 -4.99 9.63
C ALA A 197 3.09 -4.00 8.62
N PHE A 198 2.25 -3.52 7.71
CA PHE A 198 2.56 -2.52 6.70
C PHE A 198 2.22 -1.12 7.23
N ARG A 199 3.21 -0.21 7.20
CA ARG A 199 3.00 1.21 7.54
C ARG A 199 2.48 1.95 6.32
N LEU A 200 1.43 2.73 6.51
CA LEU A 200 0.76 3.48 5.44
C LEU A 200 0.93 5.00 5.65
N PRO A 201 1.09 5.79 4.56
CA PRO A 201 1.11 5.35 3.15
C PRO A 201 2.41 4.66 2.74
N LEU A 202 2.36 3.81 1.72
CA LEU A 202 3.53 3.15 1.15
C LEU A 202 4.42 4.20 0.48
N GLY A 203 5.67 4.31 0.93
CA GLY A 203 6.60 5.34 0.46
C GLY A 203 6.95 5.20 -1.03
N SER A 204 6.99 3.97 -1.54
CA SER A 204 7.22 3.65 -2.96
C SER A 204 6.18 4.24 -3.92
N LEU A 205 4.98 4.56 -3.42
CA LEU A 205 3.89 5.14 -4.22
C LEU A 205 3.87 6.67 -4.23
N LEU A 206 4.75 7.32 -3.48
CA LEU A 206 4.72 8.76 -3.26
C LEU A 206 5.90 9.45 -3.93
N MET A 207 5.62 10.62 -4.51
CA MET A 207 6.68 11.53 -4.97
C MET A 207 7.60 11.87 -3.80
N PRO A 208 8.92 11.96 -4.02
CA PRO A 208 9.84 12.29 -2.95
C PRO A 208 9.59 13.74 -2.47
N LYS A 209 10.00 14.01 -1.23
CA LYS A 209 9.93 15.36 -0.64
C LYS A 209 11.33 15.91 -0.43
N GLN A 210 11.44 17.21 -0.29
CA GLN A 210 12.69 17.92 -0.12
C GLN A 210 12.68 18.77 1.15
N ASP A 211 13.80 18.80 1.87
CA ASP A 211 14.00 19.79 2.93
C ASP A 211 14.36 21.13 2.28
N PRO A 212 13.55 22.20 2.46
CA PRO A 212 13.85 23.51 1.87
C PRO A 212 15.11 24.18 2.44
N ALA A 213 15.56 23.78 3.64
CA ALA A 213 16.75 24.35 4.27
C ALA A 213 18.05 23.74 3.74
N THR A 214 18.06 22.43 3.47
CA THR A 214 19.27 21.69 3.04
C THR A 214 19.26 21.30 1.57
N GLY A 215 18.08 21.26 0.95
CA GLY A 215 17.88 20.73 -0.41
C GLY A 215 17.92 19.20 -0.48
N GLU A 216 18.02 18.49 0.65
CA GLU A 216 18.06 17.03 0.69
C GLU A 216 16.71 16.40 0.36
N THR A 217 16.73 15.25 -0.32
CA THR A 217 15.53 14.52 -0.74
C THR A 217 15.24 13.34 0.18
N PHE A 218 13.98 13.17 0.55
CA PHE A 218 13.48 12.15 1.45
C PHE A 218 12.31 11.38 0.83
N PRO A 219 12.02 10.15 1.30
CA PRO A 219 10.83 9.41 0.87
C PRO A 219 9.55 10.21 1.10
N GLY A 220 8.58 10.09 0.19
CA GLY A 220 7.33 10.87 0.24
C GLY A 220 6.49 10.64 1.51
N SER A 221 6.67 9.49 2.17
CA SER A 221 6.03 9.14 3.44
C SER A 221 6.55 9.92 4.65
N TYR A 222 7.67 10.64 4.54
CA TYR A 222 8.22 11.44 5.63
C TYR A 222 7.50 12.78 5.75
N SER A 223 7.29 13.24 6.98
CA SER A 223 6.74 14.58 7.27
C SER A 223 7.83 15.60 7.59
N PHE A 224 8.93 15.17 8.19
CA PHE A 224 10.03 16.01 8.65
C PHE A 224 11.38 15.42 8.25
N ASN A 225 12.39 16.28 8.07
CA ASN A 225 13.78 15.85 7.95
C ASN A 225 14.23 15.27 9.31
N PRO A 226 14.70 14.01 9.38
CA PRO A 226 15.14 13.37 10.62
C PRO A 226 16.38 14.04 11.26
N TYR A 227 17.12 14.86 10.53
CA TYR A 227 18.33 15.53 10.99
C TYR A 227 18.08 16.97 11.45
N THR A 228 17.26 17.73 10.71
CA THR A 228 17.01 19.15 11.00
C THR A 228 15.70 19.40 11.76
N GLY A 229 14.78 18.42 11.75
CA GLY A 229 13.41 18.59 12.23
C GLY A 229 12.55 19.50 11.34
N GLY A 230 13.08 19.99 10.23
CA GLY A 230 12.37 20.85 9.28
C GLY A 230 11.23 20.11 8.58
N VAL A 231 10.14 20.82 8.28
CA VAL A 231 9.02 20.27 7.49
C VAL A 231 9.48 20.06 6.05
N LEU A 232 9.18 18.88 5.50
CA LEU A 232 9.51 18.56 4.12
C LEU A 232 8.42 19.07 3.15
N SER A 233 8.84 19.65 2.03
CA SER A 233 7.97 20.12 0.95
C SER A 233 7.96 19.12 -0.21
N PRO A 234 6.91 19.07 -1.06
CA PRO A 234 6.97 18.31 -2.30
C PRO A 234 8.22 18.67 -3.12
N GLY A 235 8.97 17.67 -3.58
CA GLY A 235 10.13 17.92 -4.45
C GLY A 235 9.68 18.49 -5.81
N ALA A 236 10.55 19.27 -6.45
CA ALA A 236 10.34 19.64 -7.85
C ALA A 236 10.31 18.36 -8.73
N PRO A 237 9.43 18.29 -9.74
CA PRO A 237 9.36 17.14 -10.65
C PRO A 237 10.64 16.95 -11.46
#